data_AF-A0A919XB45-F1
#
_entry.id   AF-A0A919XB45-F1
#
_cell.length_a   1.000
_cell.length_b   1.000
_cell.length_c   1.000
_cell.angle_alpha   90.00
_cell.angle_beta   90.00
_cell.angle_gamma   90.00
#
_symmetry.space_group_name_H-M   'P 1'
#
loop_
_entity.id
_entity.type
_entity.pdbx_description
1 polymer ?
#
loop_
_entity_poly.entity_id
_entity_poly.type
_entity_poly.pdbx_seq_one_letter_code
_entity_poly.pdbx_strand_id
1 'polypeptide(L)'
;MAKARLIDRLGFGMTVLGRYVSPPLLAASLVLVITAIALFVPPYIGMADNGDYFRVLYSNGLYFNNPDYDSLYLGFFNKQFGIFQYFNENGATLTSSQSLLIRLSVWINQWFDRQVFDIRVQGALLTVLYTVAVYLFVEALTWKMKPKYGYAVAILAVFLFGDTAYTAFFNSFFSESMVWIMLIYLFASGLLLFRKRYSDYAMLAVFFVSGLLLTTSKQQNAPVGIIVAVMGIVFIFVRKQRTFRVMTASALAFLMLAGIATYVLIPKEFVNINQYHAMTRGVLMQSEDPEATLKSFGINRQYAILNESIYYEPYTTVDVNSKILEDNFYNHYGFVSILAYYVTHPGQAGKMMDLAAKNAFTIRPPAMGNYEKSVGKPFGAQTTFFSGYSELKKALAPKTFGFIIIWMLVVTGMYAAHFAASVKARDVRGMIRLPLILMLMFMGLSGIFVSIIGAGDADLSKHEFLFTAAFDLVTLTAVSDAICRNLWQSKPAAHDQSVTAQS
;
A
#
# COMPACT_ATOMS: atom_id res chain seq x y z
N MET A 1 1.31 10.71 45.99
CA MET A 1 0.55 9.45 46.25
C MET A 1 -0.69 9.26 45.39
N ALA A 2 -1.49 10.30 45.09
CA ALA A 2 -2.73 10.16 44.27
C ALA A 2 -2.50 9.69 42.81
N LYS A 3 -1.44 10.18 42.14
CA LYS A 3 -1.08 9.79 40.76
C LYS A 3 -0.72 8.30 40.65
N ALA A 4 -0.01 7.76 41.64
CA ALA A 4 0.35 6.34 41.70
C ALA A 4 -0.88 5.44 41.89
N ARG A 5 -1.81 5.81 42.78
CA ARG A 5 -3.07 5.09 42.99
C ARG A 5 -4.00 5.10 41.77
N LEU A 6 -4.00 6.18 40.98
CA LEU A 6 -4.77 6.25 39.74
C LEU A 6 -4.19 5.31 38.67
N ILE A 7 -2.86 5.28 38.53
CA ILE A 7 -2.15 4.39 37.59
C ILE A 7 -2.35 2.91 37.99
N ASP A 8 -2.32 2.60 39.29
CA ASP A 8 -2.56 1.23 39.77
C ASP A 8 -4.03 0.80 39.59
N ARG A 9 -5.00 1.69 39.82
CA ARG A 9 -6.43 1.40 39.56
C ARG A 9 -6.72 1.19 38.07
N LEU A 10 -6.11 2.00 37.20
CA LEU A 10 -6.19 1.83 35.74
C LEU A 10 -5.54 0.52 35.29
N GLY A 11 -4.38 0.17 35.87
CA GLY A 11 -3.71 -1.11 35.62
C GLY A 11 -4.54 -2.32 36.06
N PHE A 12 -5.20 -2.25 37.21
CA PHE A 12 -6.07 -3.30 37.72
C PHE A 12 -7.33 -3.49 36.85
N GLY A 13 -8.01 -2.39 36.49
CA GLY A 13 -9.19 -2.43 35.60
C GLY A 13 -8.88 -3.01 34.21
N MET A 14 -7.74 -2.65 33.61
CA MET A 14 -7.26 -3.24 32.34
C MET A 14 -6.93 -4.73 32.47
N THR A 15 -6.50 -5.18 33.65
CA THR A 15 -6.19 -6.61 33.89
C THR A 15 -7.46 -7.45 33.98
N VAL A 16 -8.55 -6.88 34.50
CA VAL A 16 -9.89 -7.51 34.49
C VAL A 16 -10.49 -7.53 33.09
N LEU A 17 -10.38 -6.44 32.33
CA LEU A 17 -10.83 -6.37 30.93
C LEU A 17 -10.09 -7.38 30.03
N GLY A 18 -8.79 -7.58 30.29
CA GLY A 18 -7.94 -8.54 29.59
C GLY A 18 -8.30 -10.01 29.79
N ARG A 19 -9.18 -10.32 30.75
CA ARG A 19 -9.76 -11.67 30.88
C ARG A 19 -10.83 -11.96 29.84
N TYR A 20 -11.44 -10.93 29.25
CA TYR A 20 -12.57 -11.06 28.33
C TYR A 20 -12.26 -10.57 26.91
N VAL A 21 -11.42 -9.53 26.75
CA VAL A 21 -11.11 -8.93 25.45
C VAL A 21 -9.61 -8.69 25.30
N SER A 22 -8.96 -9.39 24.38
CA SER A 22 -7.55 -9.16 24.07
C SER A 22 -7.34 -7.83 23.33
N PRO A 23 -6.17 -7.16 23.44
CA PRO A 23 -5.90 -5.94 22.68
C PRO A 23 -6.09 -6.06 21.16
N PRO A 24 -5.70 -7.17 20.51
CA PRO A 24 -5.98 -7.40 19.08
C PRO A 24 -7.47 -7.48 18.76
N LEU A 25 -8.25 -8.17 19.61
CA LEU A 25 -9.69 -8.27 19.42
C LEU A 25 -10.37 -6.91 19.58
N LEU A 26 -9.98 -6.12 20.60
CA LEU A 26 -10.49 -4.76 20.79
C LEU A 26 -10.22 -3.90 19.54
N ALA A 27 -8.98 -3.90 19.04
CA ALA A 27 -8.61 -3.09 17.89
C ALA A 27 -9.39 -3.50 16.64
N ALA A 28 -9.43 -4.80 16.34
CA ALA A 28 -10.14 -5.31 15.18
C ALA A 28 -11.65 -5.02 15.25
N SER A 29 -12.30 -5.22 16.41
CA SER A 29 -13.72 -4.94 16.59
C SER A 29 -14.05 -3.46 16.45
N LEU A 30 -13.24 -2.56 17.03
CA LEU A 30 -13.49 -1.12 16.90
C LEU A 30 -13.25 -0.63 15.46
N VAL A 31 -12.19 -1.11 14.79
CA VAL A 31 -11.94 -0.79 13.37
C VAL A 31 -13.09 -1.30 12.50
N LEU A 32 -13.60 -2.52 12.74
CA LEU A 32 -14.76 -3.07 12.05
C LEU A 32 -15.98 -2.16 12.23
N VAL A 33 -16.30 -1.74 13.46
CA VAL A 33 -17.44 -0.87 13.73
C VAL A 33 -17.30 0.49 13.04
N ILE A 34 -16.14 1.14 13.17
CA ILE A 34 -15.87 2.44 12.53
C ILE A 34 -15.99 2.32 11.00
N THR A 35 -15.36 1.30 10.41
CA THR A 35 -15.41 1.05 8.97
C THR A 35 -16.83 0.75 8.51
N ALA A 36 -17.58 -0.06 9.28
CA ALA A 36 -18.95 -0.40 8.92
C ALA A 36 -19.88 0.83 8.95
N ILE A 37 -19.71 1.72 9.94
CA ILE A 37 -20.43 3.00 9.99
C ILE A 37 -20.08 3.85 8.76
N ALA A 38 -18.79 3.98 8.42
CA ALA A 38 -18.36 4.80 7.28
C ALA A 38 -18.91 4.28 5.94
N LEU A 39 -18.85 2.96 5.70
CA LEU A 39 -19.09 2.39 4.38
C LEU A 39 -20.54 1.93 4.15
N PHE A 40 -21.29 1.60 5.21
CA PHE A 40 -22.60 0.97 5.10
C PHE A 40 -23.74 1.73 5.78
N VAL A 41 -23.47 2.88 6.42
CA VAL A 41 -24.51 3.75 7.00
C VAL A 41 -24.52 5.08 6.25
N PRO A 42 -25.69 5.59 5.80
CA PRO A 42 -25.78 6.90 5.15
C PRO A 42 -25.27 8.05 6.04
N PRO A 43 -24.55 9.05 5.49
CA PRO A 43 -24.12 9.14 4.08
C PRO A 43 -22.99 8.13 3.78
N TYR A 44 -23.16 7.31 2.74
CA TYR A 44 -22.18 6.30 2.38
C TYR A 44 -20.88 6.96 1.90
N ILE A 45 -19.76 6.46 2.41
CA ILE A 45 -18.44 6.96 2.05
C ILE A 45 -17.80 6.00 1.05
N GLY A 46 -17.29 6.54 -0.05
CA GLY A 46 -16.46 5.82 -1.02
C GLY A 46 -15.47 6.77 -1.68
N MET A 47 -14.83 6.36 -2.77
CA MET A 47 -13.97 7.27 -3.55
C MET A 47 -14.62 7.57 -4.89
N ALA A 48 -14.56 8.85 -5.29
CA ALA A 48 -14.89 9.26 -6.65
C ALA A 48 -13.93 8.63 -7.67
N ASP A 49 -14.41 8.44 -8.90
CA ASP A 49 -13.58 7.98 -10.00
C ASP A 49 -12.68 9.11 -10.51
N ASN A 50 -11.39 8.84 -10.66
CA ASN A 50 -10.42 9.77 -11.26
C ASN A 50 -10.11 9.44 -12.71
N GLY A 51 -10.92 8.61 -13.35
CA GLY A 51 -10.70 8.12 -14.71
C GLY A 51 -9.91 6.83 -14.78
N ASP A 52 -9.67 6.13 -13.68
CA ASP A 52 -9.00 4.83 -13.71
C ASP A 52 -9.96 3.65 -13.61
N TYR A 53 -11.23 3.85 -13.27
CA TYR A 53 -12.17 2.72 -13.12
C TYR A 53 -12.34 1.95 -14.43
N PHE A 54 -12.37 2.63 -15.58
CA PHE A 54 -12.55 1.99 -16.88
C PHE A 54 -11.53 0.87 -17.15
N ARG A 55 -10.32 0.99 -16.58
CA ARG A 55 -9.22 0.02 -16.74
C ARG A 55 -9.56 -1.36 -16.19
N VAL A 56 -10.46 -1.45 -15.22
CA VAL A 56 -10.86 -2.71 -14.56
C VAL A 56 -12.36 -2.99 -14.64
N LEU A 57 -13.20 -1.99 -14.90
CA LEU A 57 -14.65 -2.12 -14.89
C LEU A 57 -15.12 -3.07 -16.01
N TYR A 58 -14.80 -2.73 -17.26
CA TYR A 58 -15.27 -3.47 -18.44
C TYR A 58 -14.75 -4.91 -18.47
N SER A 59 -13.47 -5.13 -18.16
CA SER A 59 -12.86 -6.47 -18.14
C SER A 59 -13.40 -7.41 -17.04
N ASN A 60 -14.14 -6.85 -16.08
CA ASN A 60 -14.83 -7.59 -15.03
C ASN A 60 -16.36 -7.68 -15.24
N GLY A 61 -16.84 -7.34 -16.43
CA GLY A 61 -18.26 -7.49 -16.79
C GLY A 61 -19.15 -6.36 -16.24
N LEU A 62 -18.56 -5.21 -15.91
CA LEU A 62 -19.26 -4.05 -15.38
C LEU A 62 -19.19 -2.85 -16.35
N TYR A 63 -20.15 -1.93 -16.27
CA TYR A 63 -20.14 -0.68 -17.03
C TYR A 63 -20.75 0.48 -16.23
N PHE A 64 -20.46 1.72 -16.66
CA PHE A 64 -21.08 2.91 -16.10
C PHE A 64 -22.54 3.00 -16.52
N ASN A 65 -23.47 2.90 -15.58
CA ASN A 65 -24.92 2.91 -15.85
C ASN A 65 -25.59 4.27 -15.59
N ASN A 66 -24.81 5.31 -15.25
CA ASN A 66 -25.33 6.66 -15.05
C ASN A 66 -25.22 7.49 -16.36
N PRO A 67 -26.33 8.04 -16.89
CA PRO A 67 -26.30 8.86 -18.11
C PRO A 67 -25.46 10.15 -17.98
N ASP A 68 -25.31 10.68 -16.77
CA ASP A 68 -24.57 11.91 -16.45
C ASP A 68 -23.31 11.59 -15.63
N TYR A 69 -22.59 10.53 -16.02
CA TYR A 69 -21.40 10.06 -15.30
C TYR A 69 -20.26 11.10 -15.29
N ASP A 70 -20.12 11.89 -16.36
CA ASP A 70 -19.10 12.92 -16.47
C ASP A 70 -19.22 13.97 -15.34
N SER A 71 -20.44 14.25 -14.86
CA SER A 71 -20.66 15.15 -13.73
C SER A 71 -20.21 14.58 -12.37
N LEU A 72 -19.96 13.27 -12.29
CA LEU A 72 -19.51 12.58 -11.08
C LEU A 72 -17.99 12.48 -11.01
N TYR A 73 -17.32 12.57 -12.17
CA TYR A 73 -15.87 12.45 -12.30
C TYR A 73 -15.13 13.36 -11.32
N LEU A 74 -14.20 12.81 -10.54
CA LEU A 74 -13.48 13.41 -9.40
C LEU A 74 -14.36 13.91 -8.24
N GLY A 75 -15.57 14.38 -8.51
CA GLY A 75 -16.38 15.11 -7.55
C GLY A 75 -17.20 14.26 -6.60
N PHE A 76 -17.73 13.13 -7.07
CA PHE A 76 -18.76 12.37 -6.35
C PHE A 76 -18.51 10.87 -6.40
N PHE A 77 -18.72 10.21 -5.26
CA PHE A 77 -18.71 8.77 -5.16
C PHE A 77 -19.95 8.18 -5.86
N ASN A 78 -19.72 7.20 -6.73
CA ASN A 78 -20.78 6.42 -7.35
C ASN A 78 -20.86 5.01 -6.74
N LYS A 79 -22.04 4.64 -6.26
CA LYS A 79 -22.28 3.37 -5.55
C LYS A 79 -22.67 2.22 -6.48
N GLN A 80 -23.33 2.53 -7.60
CA GLN A 80 -23.99 1.53 -8.44
C GLN A 80 -23.39 1.51 -9.84
N PHE A 81 -23.23 0.32 -10.40
CA PHE A 81 -22.71 0.08 -11.73
C PHE A 81 -23.58 -0.96 -12.45
N GLY A 82 -23.62 -0.93 -13.78
CA GLY A 82 -24.36 -1.93 -14.55
C GLY A 82 -23.55 -3.22 -14.72
N ILE A 83 -24.24 -4.36 -14.78
CA ILE A 83 -23.66 -5.66 -15.11
C ILE A 83 -24.01 -6.01 -16.56
N PHE A 84 -23.01 -6.34 -17.38
CA PHE A 84 -23.26 -6.79 -18.76
C PHE A 84 -24.10 -8.07 -18.76
N GLN A 85 -25.22 -8.05 -19.50
CA GLN A 85 -26.12 -9.21 -19.64
C GLN A 85 -25.82 -10.05 -20.89
N TYR A 86 -25.04 -9.49 -21.81
CA TYR A 86 -24.71 -10.08 -23.11
C TYR A 86 -23.20 -10.15 -23.29
N PHE A 87 -22.77 -10.60 -24.47
CA PHE A 87 -21.35 -10.72 -24.81
C PHE A 87 -20.61 -9.40 -24.56
N ASN A 88 -19.51 -9.49 -23.80
CA ASN A 88 -18.64 -8.38 -23.53
C ASN A 88 -17.49 -8.40 -24.54
N GLU A 89 -17.52 -7.46 -25.47
CA GLU A 89 -16.49 -7.26 -26.50
C GLU A 89 -15.20 -6.67 -25.94
N ASN A 90 -15.24 -6.09 -24.73
CA ASN A 90 -14.06 -5.58 -24.06
C ASN A 90 -13.26 -6.76 -23.47
N GLY A 91 -12.27 -7.23 -24.23
CA GLY A 91 -11.27 -8.17 -23.72
C GLY A 91 -10.56 -7.63 -22.47
N ALA A 92 -9.93 -8.51 -21.69
CA ALA A 92 -9.20 -8.07 -20.49
C ALA A 92 -8.04 -7.14 -20.88
N THR A 93 -8.26 -5.83 -20.78
CA THR A 93 -7.26 -4.79 -21.05
C THR A 93 -6.10 -4.87 -20.06
N LEU A 94 -6.36 -5.37 -18.85
CA LEU A 94 -5.37 -5.59 -17.79
C LEU A 94 -5.68 -6.87 -17.00
N THR A 95 -4.67 -7.71 -16.80
CA THR A 95 -4.76 -8.86 -15.88
C THR A 95 -4.21 -8.43 -14.52
N SER A 96 -5.07 -8.40 -13.50
CA SER A 96 -4.72 -8.04 -12.13
C SER A 96 -5.37 -9.00 -11.13
N SER A 97 -4.69 -9.23 -10.00
CA SER A 97 -5.28 -9.98 -8.88
C SER A 97 -6.51 -9.28 -8.28
N GLN A 98 -6.64 -7.96 -8.44
CA GLN A 98 -7.83 -7.22 -8.03
C GLN A 98 -9.09 -7.71 -8.75
N SER A 99 -8.98 -8.12 -10.02
CA SER A 99 -10.09 -8.66 -10.80
C SER A 99 -10.70 -9.92 -10.18
N LEU A 100 -9.90 -10.73 -9.45
CA LEU A 100 -10.43 -11.89 -8.73
C LEU A 100 -11.42 -11.48 -7.64
N LEU A 101 -11.10 -10.42 -6.90
CA LEU A 101 -11.96 -9.88 -5.86
C LEU A 101 -13.21 -9.21 -6.45
N ILE A 102 -13.06 -8.45 -7.53
CA ILE A 102 -14.20 -7.82 -8.22
C ILE A 102 -15.16 -8.90 -8.71
N ARG A 103 -14.68 -9.93 -9.41
CA ARG A 103 -15.52 -11.03 -9.90
C ARG A 103 -16.23 -11.79 -8.79
N LEU A 104 -15.53 -12.04 -7.68
CA LEU A 104 -16.17 -12.63 -6.49
C LEU A 104 -17.28 -11.72 -5.95
N SER A 105 -17.04 -10.41 -5.88
CA SER A 105 -18.02 -9.43 -5.42
C SER A 105 -19.24 -9.38 -6.33
N VAL A 106 -19.04 -9.39 -7.66
CA VAL A 106 -20.11 -9.42 -8.66
C VAL A 106 -20.91 -10.71 -8.53
N TRP A 107 -20.25 -11.86 -8.38
CA TRP A 107 -20.93 -13.15 -8.20
C TRP A 107 -21.82 -13.17 -6.94
N ILE A 108 -21.35 -12.62 -5.82
CA ILE A 108 -22.16 -12.48 -4.60
C ILE A 108 -23.32 -11.50 -4.82
N ASN A 109 -23.07 -10.37 -5.49
CA ASN A 109 -24.11 -9.38 -5.78
C ASN A 109 -25.25 -9.97 -6.62
N GLN A 110 -24.94 -10.85 -7.58
CA GLN A 110 -25.91 -11.53 -8.45
C GLN A 110 -26.91 -12.42 -7.71
N TRP A 111 -26.69 -12.71 -6.42
CA TRP A 111 -27.68 -13.37 -5.56
C TRP A 111 -28.82 -12.43 -5.16
N PHE A 112 -28.60 -11.12 -5.22
CA PHE A 112 -29.55 -10.07 -4.84
C PHE A 112 -30.06 -9.29 -6.06
N ASP A 113 -29.16 -8.87 -6.94
CA ASP A 113 -29.48 -8.14 -8.17
C ASP A 113 -28.54 -8.58 -9.31
N ARG A 114 -29.14 -9.01 -10.43
CA ARG A 114 -28.41 -9.50 -11.60
C ARG A 114 -28.03 -8.42 -12.61
N GLN A 115 -28.64 -7.24 -12.52
CA GLN A 115 -28.47 -6.14 -13.47
C GLN A 115 -27.63 -5.00 -12.90
N VAL A 116 -27.73 -4.73 -11.59
CA VAL A 116 -27.02 -3.64 -10.93
C VAL A 116 -26.05 -4.18 -9.89
N PHE A 117 -24.78 -3.83 -10.04
CA PHE A 117 -23.74 -4.09 -9.06
C PHE A 117 -23.66 -2.96 -8.03
N ASP A 118 -23.82 -3.28 -6.75
CA ASP A 118 -23.59 -2.36 -5.65
C ASP A 118 -22.17 -2.56 -5.10
N ILE A 119 -21.34 -1.52 -5.20
CA ILE A 119 -19.91 -1.60 -4.82
C ILE A 119 -19.71 -1.89 -3.32
N ARG A 120 -20.73 -1.67 -2.48
CA ARG A 120 -20.68 -2.02 -1.06
C ARG A 120 -20.54 -3.52 -0.83
N VAL A 121 -20.93 -4.38 -1.77
CA VAL A 121 -20.66 -5.83 -1.68
C VAL A 121 -19.16 -6.10 -1.66
N GLN A 122 -18.40 -5.41 -2.52
CA GLN A 122 -16.93 -5.45 -2.47
C GLN A 122 -16.40 -4.83 -1.18
N GLY A 123 -16.97 -3.68 -0.78
CA GLY A 123 -16.63 -3.03 0.47
C GLY A 123 -16.76 -3.95 1.69
N ALA A 124 -17.80 -4.80 1.72
CA ALA A 124 -18.03 -5.76 2.80
C ALA A 124 -16.97 -6.86 2.82
N LEU A 125 -16.63 -7.45 1.66
CA LEU A 125 -15.56 -8.45 1.56
C LEU A 125 -14.21 -7.89 2.00
N LEU A 126 -13.87 -6.69 1.52
CA LEU A 126 -12.64 -5.98 1.92
C LEU A 126 -12.63 -5.68 3.42
N THR A 127 -13.75 -5.26 3.99
CA THR A 127 -13.87 -4.98 5.43
C THR A 127 -13.62 -6.22 6.28
N VAL A 128 -14.12 -7.39 5.86
CA VAL A 128 -13.85 -8.66 6.56
C VAL A 128 -12.37 -9.02 6.49
N LEU A 129 -11.79 -8.99 5.29
CA LEU A 129 -10.36 -9.27 5.09
C LEU A 129 -9.48 -8.29 5.88
N TYR A 130 -9.85 -7.02 5.91
CA TYR A 130 -9.14 -5.97 6.62
C TYR A 130 -9.20 -6.16 8.14
N THR A 131 -10.36 -6.50 8.69
CA THR A 131 -10.54 -6.72 10.13
C THR A 131 -9.62 -7.85 10.63
N VAL A 132 -9.51 -8.93 9.86
CA VAL A 132 -8.60 -10.04 10.17
C VAL A 132 -7.14 -9.62 10.01
N ALA A 133 -6.80 -8.80 9.01
CA ALA A 133 -5.45 -8.27 8.85
C ALA A 133 -5.03 -7.40 10.05
N VAL A 134 -5.90 -6.49 10.49
CA VAL A 134 -5.70 -5.64 11.67
C VAL A 134 -5.55 -6.49 12.93
N TYR A 135 -6.39 -7.51 13.11
CA TYR A 135 -6.26 -8.46 14.22
C TYR A 135 -4.86 -9.10 14.24
N LEU A 136 -4.43 -9.68 13.12
CA LEU A 136 -3.13 -10.35 13.04
C LEU A 136 -1.96 -9.38 13.28
N PHE A 137 -2.05 -8.17 12.76
CA PHE A 137 -1.01 -7.16 12.93
C PHE A 137 -0.90 -6.69 14.38
N VAL A 138 -2.03 -6.36 15.02
CA VAL A 138 -2.04 -5.95 16.44
C VAL A 138 -1.64 -7.12 17.34
N GLU A 139 -2.01 -8.36 17.01
CA GLU A 139 -1.49 -9.56 17.69
C GLU A 139 0.02 -9.65 17.57
N ALA A 140 0.59 -9.42 16.38
CA ALA A 140 2.04 -9.46 16.15
C ALA A 140 2.79 -8.41 16.98
N LEU A 141 2.22 -7.21 17.10
CA LEU A 141 2.77 -6.10 17.90
C LEU A 141 2.66 -6.39 19.39
N THR A 142 1.47 -6.81 19.85
CA THR A 142 1.14 -6.93 21.28
C THR A 142 1.46 -8.29 21.89
N TRP A 143 2.00 -9.23 21.11
CA TRP A 143 2.33 -10.57 21.60
C TRP A 143 3.27 -10.53 22.81
N LYS A 144 2.85 -11.18 23.92
CA LYS A 144 3.55 -11.19 25.22
C LYS A 144 3.78 -9.81 25.84
N MET A 145 3.13 -8.75 25.35
CA MET A 145 3.17 -7.44 25.98
C MET A 145 2.29 -7.43 27.24
N LYS A 146 2.69 -6.65 28.25
CA LYS A 146 1.83 -6.43 29.43
C LYS A 146 0.52 -5.75 28.98
N PRO A 147 -0.65 -6.11 29.54
CA PRO A 147 -1.95 -5.62 29.08
C PRO A 147 -2.03 -4.09 28.92
N LYS A 148 -1.51 -3.33 29.90
CA LYS A 148 -1.48 -1.86 29.84
C LYS A 148 -0.83 -1.28 28.58
N TYR A 149 0.27 -1.88 28.12
CA TYR A 149 0.96 -1.44 26.91
C TYR A 149 0.28 -2.00 25.66
N GLY A 150 -0.27 -3.22 25.75
CA GLY A 150 -1.06 -3.81 24.68
C GLY A 150 -2.28 -2.97 24.31
N TYR A 151 -3.05 -2.49 25.30
CA TYR A 151 -4.19 -1.60 25.05
C TYR A 151 -3.79 -0.23 24.52
N ALA A 152 -2.67 0.33 24.97
CA ALA A 152 -2.15 1.58 24.40
C ALA A 152 -1.83 1.43 22.90
N VAL A 153 -1.17 0.32 22.52
CA VAL A 153 -0.90 0.01 21.10
C VAL A 153 -2.19 -0.26 20.33
N ALA A 154 -3.17 -0.96 20.93
CA ALA A 154 -4.47 -1.19 20.31
C ALA A 154 -5.21 0.13 20.01
N ILE A 155 -5.19 1.11 20.93
CA ILE A 155 -5.80 2.43 20.71
C ILE A 155 -5.10 3.18 19.58
N LEU A 156 -3.77 3.17 19.53
CA LEU A 156 -3.01 3.77 18.42
C LEU A 156 -3.31 3.08 17.09
N ALA A 157 -3.44 1.76 17.11
CA ALA A 157 -3.82 0.98 15.94
C ALA A 157 -5.25 1.33 15.48
N VAL A 158 -6.21 1.49 16.38
CA VAL A 158 -7.58 1.94 16.03
C VAL A 158 -7.55 3.34 15.43
N PHE A 159 -6.77 4.26 15.99
CA PHE A 159 -6.64 5.62 15.45
C PHE A 159 -6.11 5.63 14.02
N LEU A 160 -5.15 4.76 13.69
CA LEU A 160 -4.54 4.63 12.36
C LEU A 160 -5.42 3.83 11.39
N PHE A 161 -5.80 2.61 11.76
CA PHE A 161 -6.53 1.67 10.90
C PHE A 161 -8.02 2.00 10.77
N GLY A 162 -8.60 2.72 11.74
CA GLY A 162 -9.96 3.22 11.62
C GLY A 162 -10.07 4.42 10.68
N ASP A 163 -8.95 5.02 10.26
CA ASP A 163 -8.95 6.26 9.48
C ASP A 163 -9.66 6.10 8.14
N THR A 164 -10.64 6.95 7.89
CA THR A 164 -11.52 6.82 6.72
C THR A 164 -10.81 7.17 5.41
N ALA A 165 -9.67 7.87 5.45
CA ALA A 165 -8.85 8.06 4.26
C ALA A 165 -8.37 6.73 3.67
N TYR A 166 -8.14 5.70 4.50
CA TYR A 166 -7.81 4.35 4.04
C TYR A 166 -9.06 3.56 3.66
N THR A 167 -10.08 3.55 4.52
CA THR A 167 -11.23 2.64 4.35
C THR A 167 -12.19 3.10 3.24
N ALA A 168 -12.21 4.39 2.89
CA ALA A 168 -12.99 4.89 1.75
C ALA A 168 -12.63 4.20 0.43
N PHE A 169 -11.38 3.74 0.27
CA PHE A 169 -10.96 2.97 -0.90
C PHE A 169 -11.69 1.62 -1.03
N PHE A 170 -12.36 1.10 0.00
CA PHE A 170 -13.03 -0.19 -0.09
C PHE A 170 -14.32 -0.11 -0.94
N ASN A 171 -14.98 1.05 -0.93
CA ASN A 171 -16.07 1.41 -1.83
C ASN A 171 -15.51 2.14 -3.07
N SER A 172 -14.56 1.51 -3.77
CA SER A 172 -13.98 2.01 -5.01
C SER A 172 -13.38 0.88 -5.85
N PHE A 173 -13.11 1.11 -7.13
CA PHE A 173 -12.36 0.17 -7.97
C PHE A 173 -10.85 0.43 -7.95
N PHE A 174 -10.36 1.12 -6.93
CA PHE A 174 -8.94 1.37 -6.72
C PHE A 174 -8.25 0.16 -6.08
N SER A 175 -7.15 -0.27 -6.71
CA SER A 175 -6.27 -1.35 -6.22
C SER A 175 -5.66 -1.07 -4.84
N GLU A 176 -5.65 0.19 -4.43
CA GLU A 176 -5.11 0.73 -3.19
C GLU A 176 -5.72 0.03 -1.96
N SER A 177 -7.00 -0.35 -2.03
CA SER A 177 -7.66 -1.17 -1.00
C SER A 177 -6.99 -2.54 -0.82
N MET A 178 -6.72 -3.23 -1.94
CA MET A 178 -6.03 -4.53 -1.95
C MET A 178 -4.58 -4.37 -1.50
N VAL A 179 -3.90 -3.33 -1.97
CA VAL A 179 -2.52 -3.00 -1.57
C VAL A 179 -2.44 -2.86 -0.05
N TRP A 180 -3.34 -2.07 0.55
CA TRP A 180 -3.36 -1.84 1.99
C TRP A 180 -3.51 -3.14 2.79
N ILE A 181 -4.54 -3.92 2.48
CA ILE A 181 -4.86 -5.15 3.22
C ILE A 181 -3.75 -6.19 3.04
N MET A 182 -3.26 -6.40 1.82
CA MET A 182 -2.20 -7.37 1.55
C MET A 182 -0.86 -6.97 2.18
N LEU A 183 -0.54 -5.67 2.22
CA LEU A 183 0.66 -5.17 2.90
C LEU A 183 0.61 -5.46 4.41
N ILE A 184 -0.56 -5.26 5.04
CA ILE A 184 -0.75 -5.60 6.46
C ILE A 184 -0.58 -7.11 6.68
N TYR A 185 -1.19 -7.97 5.86
CA TYR A 185 -1.03 -9.42 5.96
C TYR A 185 0.42 -9.87 5.79
N LEU A 186 1.11 -9.35 4.78
CA LEU A 186 2.52 -9.65 4.51
C LEU A 186 3.39 -9.31 5.72
N PHE A 187 3.22 -8.10 6.25
CA PHE A 187 4.03 -7.64 7.37
C PHE A 187 3.66 -8.32 8.69
N ALA A 188 2.37 -8.48 8.98
CA ALA A 188 1.86 -9.17 10.17
C ALA A 188 2.33 -10.63 10.21
N SER A 189 2.20 -11.36 9.11
CA SER A 189 2.65 -12.76 9.05
C SER A 189 4.16 -12.90 9.23
N GLY A 190 4.96 -11.99 8.65
CA GLY A 190 6.41 -11.94 8.88
C GLY A 190 6.77 -11.68 10.35
N LEU A 191 6.07 -10.74 11.01
CA LEU A 191 6.25 -10.47 12.43
C LEU A 191 5.79 -11.64 13.30
N LEU A 192 4.67 -12.29 12.98
CA LEU A 192 4.17 -13.47 13.70
C LEU A 192 5.07 -14.70 13.55
N LEU A 193 5.73 -14.85 12.39
CA LEU A 193 6.78 -15.84 12.15
C LEU A 193 8.01 -15.58 13.04
N PHE A 194 8.45 -14.32 13.12
CA PHE A 194 9.49 -13.88 14.05
C PHE A 194 9.11 -14.20 15.51
N ARG A 195 7.87 -13.89 15.92
CA ARG A 195 7.37 -14.10 17.28
C ARG A 195 7.07 -15.57 17.62
N LYS A 196 7.08 -16.48 16.63
CA LYS A 196 6.69 -17.89 16.76
C LYS A 196 5.33 -18.06 17.47
N ARG A 197 4.35 -17.26 17.06
CA ARG A 197 3.01 -17.22 17.67
C ARG A 197 2.06 -18.28 17.11
N TYR A 198 2.10 -18.48 15.79
CA TYR A 198 1.28 -19.43 15.05
C TYR A 198 2.18 -20.43 14.32
N SER A 199 1.57 -21.37 13.59
CA SER A 199 2.31 -22.31 12.75
C SER A 199 3.16 -21.56 11.72
N ASP A 200 4.45 -21.90 11.66
CA ASP A 200 5.38 -21.29 10.69
C ASP A 200 4.91 -21.54 9.25
N TYR A 201 4.31 -22.70 8.96
CA TYR A 201 3.78 -23.02 7.63
C TYR A 201 2.56 -22.17 7.28
N ALA A 202 1.66 -21.92 8.25
CA ALA A 202 0.50 -21.06 8.03
C ALA A 202 0.94 -19.60 7.81
N MET A 203 1.89 -19.10 8.59
CA MET A 203 2.42 -17.74 8.39
C MET A 203 3.18 -17.61 7.08
N LEU A 204 3.93 -18.63 6.66
CA LEU A 204 4.55 -18.66 5.33
C LEU A 204 3.50 -18.63 4.21
N ALA A 205 2.40 -19.36 4.36
CA ALA A 205 1.32 -19.36 3.37
C ALA A 205 0.64 -17.98 3.27
N VAL A 206 0.31 -17.35 4.41
CA VAL A 206 -0.24 -15.98 4.44
C VAL A 206 0.75 -15.00 3.83
N PHE A 207 2.04 -15.08 4.17
CA PHE A 207 3.10 -14.25 3.63
C PHE A 207 3.21 -14.39 2.10
N PHE A 208 3.23 -15.63 1.60
CA PHE A 208 3.31 -15.89 0.16
C PHE A 208 2.07 -15.40 -0.60
N VAL A 209 0.87 -15.75 -0.14
CA VAL A 209 -0.37 -15.36 -0.82
C VAL A 209 -0.54 -13.84 -0.82
N SER A 210 -0.30 -13.18 0.31
CA SER A 210 -0.36 -11.71 0.39
C SER A 210 0.70 -11.04 -0.49
N GLY A 211 1.94 -11.52 -0.48
CA GLY A 211 3.00 -11.02 -1.35
C GLY A 211 2.69 -11.18 -2.84
N LEU A 212 2.09 -12.31 -3.22
CA LEU A 212 1.71 -12.59 -4.61
C LEU A 212 0.58 -11.68 -5.06
N LEU A 213 -0.50 -11.58 -4.27
CA LEU A 213 -1.63 -10.73 -4.58
C LEU A 213 -1.23 -9.26 -4.61
N LEU A 214 -0.36 -8.83 -3.69
CA LEU A 214 0.19 -7.47 -3.68
C LEU A 214 1.00 -7.16 -4.94
N THR A 215 1.93 -8.04 -5.31
CA THR A 215 2.79 -7.88 -6.50
C THR A 215 1.96 -7.78 -7.78
N THR A 216 0.91 -8.59 -7.90
CA THR A 216 0.08 -8.72 -9.11
C THR A 216 -1.16 -7.82 -9.11
N SER A 217 -1.35 -6.98 -8.08
CA SER A 217 -2.53 -6.10 -7.96
C SER A 217 -2.48 -4.90 -8.90
N LYS A 218 -1.27 -4.42 -9.20
CA LYS A 218 -1.03 -3.28 -10.08
C LYS A 218 0.35 -3.44 -10.71
N GLN A 219 0.51 -3.02 -11.96
CA GLN A 219 1.79 -3.11 -12.67
C GLN A 219 2.92 -2.38 -11.94
N GLN A 220 2.60 -1.29 -11.25
CA GLN A 220 3.53 -0.50 -10.45
C GLN A 220 4.07 -1.26 -9.22
N ASN A 221 3.38 -2.30 -8.78
CA ASN A 221 3.81 -3.15 -7.66
C ASN A 221 4.75 -4.28 -8.12
N ALA A 222 5.11 -4.37 -9.40
CA ALA A 222 6.03 -5.39 -9.89
C ALA A 222 7.36 -5.49 -9.08
N PRO A 223 8.01 -4.38 -8.66
CA PRO A 223 9.22 -4.46 -7.84
C PRO A 223 9.02 -5.12 -6.47
N VAL A 224 7.79 -5.12 -5.93
CA VAL A 224 7.47 -5.72 -4.63
C VAL A 224 7.86 -7.19 -4.59
N GLY A 225 7.51 -7.96 -5.63
CA GLY A 225 7.83 -9.40 -5.68
C GLY A 225 9.33 -9.67 -5.60
N ILE A 226 10.13 -8.82 -6.26
CA ILE A 226 11.60 -8.90 -6.24
C ILE A 226 12.13 -8.54 -4.85
N ILE A 227 11.65 -7.44 -4.25
CA ILE A 227 12.08 -6.99 -2.92
C ILE A 227 11.75 -8.04 -1.86
N VAL A 228 10.54 -8.59 -1.90
CA VAL A 228 10.11 -9.66 -0.99
C VAL A 228 10.98 -10.90 -1.17
N ALA A 229 11.28 -11.29 -2.40
CA ALA A 229 12.13 -12.45 -2.68
C ALA A 229 13.55 -12.29 -2.11
N VAL A 230 14.20 -11.14 -2.36
CA VAL A 230 15.57 -10.86 -1.92
C VAL A 230 15.64 -10.71 -0.40
N MET A 231 14.79 -9.88 0.18
CA MET A 231 14.79 -9.61 1.62
C MET A 231 14.27 -10.81 2.43
N GLY A 232 13.42 -11.63 1.81
CA GLY A 232 12.84 -12.84 2.41
C GLY A 232 13.79 -14.03 2.50
N ILE A 233 15.00 -13.98 1.90
CA ILE A 233 15.97 -15.10 1.94
C ILE A 233 16.25 -15.59 3.37
N VAL A 234 16.26 -14.67 4.33
CA VAL A 234 16.48 -14.99 5.76
C VAL A 234 15.42 -15.97 6.29
N PHE A 235 14.21 -15.97 5.71
CA PHE A 235 13.09 -16.81 6.14
C PHE A 235 13.38 -18.29 5.89
N ILE A 236 14.18 -18.62 4.87
CA ILE A 236 14.57 -20.01 4.55
C ILE A 236 15.20 -20.66 5.78
N PHE A 237 15.99 -19.92 6.54
CA PHE A 237 16.77 -20.47 7.64
C PHE A 237 16.00 -20.61 8.97
N VAL A 238 14.74 -20.13 9.03
CA VAL A 238 13.91 -20.10 10.25
C VAL A 238 13.65 -21.49 10.83
N ARG A 239 13.54 -22.50 9.96
CA ARG A 239 13.46 -23.91 10.36
C ARG A 239 14.59 -24.72 9.71
N LYS A 240 15.07 -25.72 10.44
CA LYS A 240 16.06 -26.69 9.94
C LYS A 240 15.43 -27.75 9.00
N GLN A 241 14.12 -27.95 9.08
CA GLN A 241 13.39 -28.94 8.29
C GLN A 241 13.51 -28.63 6.78
N ARG A 242 13.93 -29.64 5.99
CA ARG A 242 14.12 -29.50 4.54
C ARG A 242 12.85 -29.08 3.81
N THR A 243 11.69 -29.60 4.23
CA THR A 243 10.38 -29.25 3.65
C THR A 243 10.10 -27.76 3.75
N PHE A 244 10.27 -27.16 4.94
CA PHE A 244 10.08 -25.73 5.14
C PHE A 244 11.05 -24.88 4.30
N ARG A 245 12.32 -25.29 4.22
CA ARG A 245 13.34 -24.59 3.42
C ARG A 245 12.98 -24.57 1.93
N VAL A 246 12.61 -25.73 1.39
CA VAL A 246 12.21 -25.87 -0.02
C VAL A 246 10.95 -25.06 -0.28
N MET A 247 9.91 -25.18 0.55
CA MET A 247 8.68 -24.39 0.40
C MET A 247 8.95 -22.88 0.42
N THR A 248 9.79 -22.42 1.34
CA THR A 248 10.15 -20.99 1.44
C THR A 248 10.94 -20.54 0.21
N ALA A 249 11.96 -21.29 -0.20
CA ALA A 249 12.75 -20.95 -1.38
C ALA A 249 11.90 -20.94 -2.67
N SER A 250 11.01 -21.94 -2.84
CA SER A 250 10.08 -21.98 -3.96
C SER A 250 9.09 -20.81 -3.94
N ALA A 251 8.56 -20.44 -2.77
CA ALA A 251 7.68 -19.29 -2.61
C ALA A 251 8.38 -17.99 -3.00
N LEU A 252 9.61 -17.76 -2.54
CA LEU A 252 10.40 -16.56 -2.88
C LEU A 252 10.77 -16.53 -4.36
N ALA A 253 11.18 -17.65 -4.94
CA ALA A 253 11.46 -17.76 -6.38
C ALA A 253 10.21 -17.46 -7.21
N PHE A 254 9.06 -17.98 -6.81
CA PHE A 254 7.79 -17.70 -7.46
C PHE A 254 7.39 -16.23 -7.36
N LEU A 255 7.58 -15.58 -6.20
CA LEU A 255 7.33 -14.14 -6.04
C LEU A 255 8.24 -13.29 -6.92
N MET A 256 9.51 -13.67 -7.05
CA MET A 256 10.44 -13.01 -7.98
C MET A 256 9.96 -13.14 -9.43
N LEU A 257 9.59 -14.35 -9.85
CA LEU A 257 9.07 -14.59 -11.21
C LEU A 257 7.74 -13.86 -11.44
N ALA A 258 6.85 -13.81 -10.45
CA ALA A 258 5.61 -13.05 -10.52
C ALA A 258 5.86 -11.55 -10.68
N GLY A 259 6.86 -11.00 -9.98
CA GLY A 259 7.30 -9.60 -10.16
C GLY A 259 7.80 -9.33 -11.58
N ILE A 260 8.68 -10.20 -12.09
CA ILE A 260 9.20 -10.10 -13.47
C ILE A 260 8.07 -10.22 -14.49
N ALA A 261 7.19 -11.21 -14.34
CA ALA A 261 6.06 -11.42 -15.25
C ALA A 261 5.10 -10.22 -15.24
N THR A 262 4.81 -9.65 -14.06
CA THR A 262 3.95 -8.46 -13.94
C THR A 262 4.52 -7.26 -14.69
N TYR A 263 5.85 -7.11 -14.71
CA TYR A 263 6.53 -6.05 -15.47
C TYR A 263 6.56 -6.32 -16.97
N VAL A 264 6.85 -7.56 -17.39
CA VAL A 264 6.94 -7.91 -18.82
C VAL A 264 5.56 -7.91 -19.51
N LEU A 265 4.49 -8.18 -18.77
CA LEU A 265 3.12 -8.22 -19.28
C LEU A 265 2.42 -6.84 -19.31
N ILE A 266 3.16 -5.75 -19.10
CA ILE A 266 2.60 -4.39 -19.24
C ILE A 266 2.28 -4.14 -20.73
N PRO A 267 1.01 -3.83 -21.11
CA PRO A 267 0.67 -3.54 -22.50
C PRO A 267 1.41 -2.30 -23.00
N LYS A 268 1.80 -2.31 -24.29
CA LYS A 268 2.57 -1.23 -24.91
C LYS A 268 1.90 0.14 -24.79
N GLU A 269 0.58 0.20 -24.88
CA GLU A 269 -0.19 1.45 -24.73
C GLU A 269 0.10 2.11 -23.36
N PHE A 270 0.09 1.34 -22.28
CA PHE A 270 0.45 1.84 -20.95
C PHE A 270 1.93 2.22 -20.84
N VAL A 271 2.81 1.52 -21.56
CA VAL A 271 4.24 1.91 -21.63
C VAL A 271 4.38 3.29 -22.28
N ASN A 272 3.71 3.54 -23.40
CA ASN A 272 3.79 4.82 -24.12
C ASN A 272 3.21 5.97 -23.29
N ILE A 273 2.07 5.77 -22.63
CA ILE A 273 1.47 6.76 -21.71
C ILE A 273 2.47 7.16 -20.62
N ASN A 274 3.03 6.15 -19.95
CA ASN A 274 4.00 6.33 -18.86
C ASN A 274 5.29 7.00 -19.37
N GLN A 275 5.85 6.52 -20.48
CA GLN A 275 7.04 7.12 -21.11
C GLN A 275 6.82 8.59 -21.45
N TYR A 276 5.66 8.93 -22.05
CA TYR A 276 5.31 10.30 -22.37
C TYR A 276 5.38 11.19 -21.14
N HIS A 277 4.65 10.84 -20.08
CA HIS A 277 4.64 11.62 -18.84
C HIS A 277 6.00 11.64 -18.15
N ALA A 278 6.77 10.55 -18.17
CA ALA A 278 8.11 10.53 -17.59
C ALA A 278 9.04 11.57 -18.24
N MET A 279 8.92 11.79 -19.55
CA MET A 279 9.66 12.83 -20.25
C MET A 279 9.03 14.22 -20.05
N THR A 280 7.74 14.41 -20.35
CA THR A 280 7.11 15.73 -20.39
C THR A 280 6.82 16.32 -19.01
N ARG A 281 6.38 15.48 -18.08
CA ARG A 281 6.00 15.81 -16.68
C ARG A 281 7.09 15.46 -15.66
N GLY A 282 8.20 14.89 -16.12
CA GLY A 282 9.36 14.54 -15.29
C GLY A 282 10.61 15.29 -15.72
N VAL A 283 11.28 14.76 -16.73
CA VAL A 283 12.59 15.23 -17.18
C VAL A 283 12.55 16.68 -17.69
N LEU A 284 11.63 17.00 -18.61
CA LEU A 284 11.57 18.34 -19.22
C LEU A 284 11.05 19.39 -18.25
N MET A 285 10.05 19.05 -17.43
CA MET A 285 9.40 19.96 -16.48
C MET A 285 10.40 20.56 -15.47
N GLN A 286 11.43 19.80 -15.08
CA GLN A 286 12.45 20.28 -14.14
C GLN A 286 13.73 20.79 -14.80
N SER A 287 13.79 20.76 -16.13
CA SER A 287 14.98 21.19 -16.87
C SER A 287 15.01 22.70 -17.07
N GLU A 288 16.19 23.30 -16.90
CA GLU A 288 16.44 24.71 -17.18
C GLU A 288 16.49 24.99 -18.69
N ASP A 289 16.89 23.99 -19.49
CA ASP A 289 16.93 24.04 -20.96
C ASP A 289 16.36 22.72 -21.53
N PRO A 290 15.04 22.67 -21.79
CA PRO A 290 14.38 21.50 -22.37
C PRO A 290 14.95 21.11 -23.74
N GLU A 291 15.41 22.05 -24.56
CA GLU A 291 15.96 21.75 -25.89
C GLU A 291 17.32 21.06 -25.80
N ALA A 292 18.21 21.55 -24.94
CA ALA A 292 19.49 20.89 -24.68
C ALA A 292 19.30 19.50 -24.05
N THR A 293 18.28 19.37 -23.19
CA THR A 293 17.92 18.10 -22.57
C THR A 293 17.47 17.08 -23.61
N LEU A 294 16.53 17.43 -24.48
CA LEU A 294 16.09 16.55 -25.57
C LEU A 294 17.26 16.15 -26.47
N LYS A 295 18.15 17.09 -26.80
CA LYS A 295 19.35 16.80 -27.58
C LYS A 295 20.24 15.74 -26.91
N SER A 296 20.35 15.73 -25.58
CA SER A 296 21.11 14.72 -24.84
C SER A 296 20.54 13.30 -24.94
N PHE A 297 19.23 13.19 -25.17
CA PHE A 297 18.54 11.92 -25.49
C PHE A 297 18.53 11.61 -27.00
N GLY A 298 19.16 12.44 -27.83
CA GLY A 298 19.12 12.29 -29.29
C GLY A 298 17.77 12.65 -29.91
N ILE A 299 16.93 13.41 -29.22
CA ILE A 299 15.60 13.83 -29.66
C ILE A 299 15.68 15.24 -30.26
N ASN A 300 14.87 15.51 -31.29
CA ASN A 300 14.80 16.83 -31.90
C ASN A 300 14.23 17.87 -30.91
N ARG A 301 14.88 19.05 -30.85
CA ARG A 301 14.52 20.18 -29.98
C ARG A 301 13.09 20.67 -30.14
N GLN A 302 12.49 20.49 -31.32
CA GLN A 302 11.09 20.88 -31.57
C GLN A 302 10.09 20.23 -30.60
N TYR A 303 10.41 19.05 -30.04
CA TYR A 303 9.57 18.36 -29.08
C TYR A 303 9.58 19.02 -27.68
N ALA A 304 10.37 20.07 -27.46
CA ALA A 304 10.31 20.87 -26.24
C ALA A 304 8.93 21.53 -26.05
N ILE A 305 8.15 21.71 -27.13
CA ILE A 305 6.76 22.17 -27.09
C ILE A 305 5.83 21.24 -26.29
N LEU A 306 6.23 19.98 -26.08
CA LEU A 306 5.48 19.00 -25.28
C LEU A 306 5.79 19.11 -23.79
N ASN A 307 6.68 20.02 -23.36
CA ASN A 307 6.98 20.20 -21.95
C ASN A 307 5.69 20.49 -21.15
N GLU A 308 5.55 19.86 -19.99
CA GLU A 308 4.39 19.94 -19.09
C GLU A 308 3.05 19.41 -19.64
N SER A 309 2.99 19.01 -20.90
CA SER A 309 1.77 18.43 -21.49
C SER A 309 1.47 17.03 -20.96
N ILE A 310 0.18 16.67 -20.90
CA ILE A 310 -0.27 15.33 -20.50
C ILE A 310 -0.87 14.56 -21.69
N TYR A 311 -0.69 13.24 -21.66
CA TYR A 311 -1.17 12.32 -22.70
C TYR A 311 -2.69 12.42 -23.00
N TYR A 312 -3.51 12.84 -22.03
CA TYR A 312 -4.97 12.92 -22.16
C TYR A 312 -5.49 14.34 -22.42
N GLU A 313 -4.64 15.28 -22.87
CA GLU A 313 -5.13 16.62 -23.23
C GLU A 313 -6.13 16.55 -24.39
N PRO A 314 -7.28 17.23 -24.29
CA PRO A 314 -8.28 17.24 -25.37
C PRO A 314 -7.75 17.84 -26.68
N TYR A 315 -6.77 18.75 -26.58
CA TYR A 315 -6.17 19.47 -27.71
C TYR A 315 -4.66 19.34 -27.64
N THR A 316 -4.12 18.36 -28.37
CA THR A 316 -2.67 18.14 -28.41
C THR A 316 -2.03 18.79 -29.64
N THR A 317 -0.80 19.27 -29.50
CA THR A 317 0.00 19.83 -30.61
C THR A 317 0.36 18.77 -31.65
N VAL A 318 0.48 17.52 -31.21
CA VAL A 318 0.74 16.33 -32.03
C VAL A 318 -0.09 15.19 -31.45
N ASP A 319 -0.64 14.33 -32.30
CA ASP A 319 -1.30 13.11 -31.85
C ASP A 319 -0.30 12.22 -31.10
N VAL A 320 -0.57 11.98 -29.80
CA VAL A 320 0.28 11.21 -28.88
C VAL A 320 0.42 9.74 -29.28
N ASN A 321 -0.46 9.24 -30.15
CA ASN A 321 -0.45 7.90 -30.72
C ASN A 321 0.09 7.85 -32.15
N SER A 322 0.57 8.98 -32.69
CA SER A 322 1.12 9.02 -34.03
C SER A 322 2.45 8.26 -34.12
N LYS A 323 2.66 7.60 -35.26
CA LYS A 323 3.94 6.96 -35.59
C LYS A 323 5.13 7.93 -35.58
N ILE A 324 4.86 9.22 -35.79
CA ILE A 324 5.88 10.28 -35.73
C ILE A 324 6.49 10.36 -34.32
N LEU A 325 5.67 10.35 -33.26
CA LEU A 325 6.15 10.33 -31.88
C LEU A 325 6.76 8.98 -31.50
N GLU A 326 6.23 7.87 -32.02
CA GLU A 326 6.84 6.55 -31.82
C GLU A 326 8.29 6.52 -32.31
N ASP A 327 8.51 6.92 -33.57
CA ASP A 327 9.82 6.84 -34.19
C ASP A 327 10.80 7.90 -33.67
N ASN A 328 10.35 9.13 -33.43
CA ASN A 328 11.24 10.27 -33.15
C ASN A 328 11.26 10.74 -31.69
N PHE A 329 10.44 10.15 -30.82
CA PHE A 329 10.35 10.52 -29.40
C PHE A 329 10.45 9.28 -28.50
N TYR A 330 9.45 8.38 -28.53
CA TYR A 330 9.37 7.25 -27.58
C TYR A 330 10.54 6.26 -27.73
N ASN A 331 10.97 5.93 -28.94
CA ASN A 331 12.05 4.97 -29.19
C ASN A 331 13.45 5.46 -28.76
N HIS A 332 13.60 6.73 -28.39
CA HIS A 332 14.90 7.31 -28.02
C HIS A 332 15.23 7.15 -26.53
N TYR A 333 14.27 6.79 -25.69
CA TYR A 333 14.47 6.71 -24.26
C TYR A 333 13.61 5.62 -23.61
N GLY A 334 13.97 5.25 -22.38
CA GLY A 334 13.19 4.37 -21.55
C GLY A 334 13.56 4.54 -20.09
N PHE A 335 13.12 3.61 -19.26
CA PHE A 335 13.35 3.68 -17.81
C PHE A 335 14.83 3.87 -17.43
N VAL A 336 15.73 3.13 -18.07
CA VAL A 336 17.17 3.16 -17.76
C VAL A 336 17.83 4.48 -18.17
N SER A 337 17.47 5.05 -19.32
CA SER A 337 18.04 6.32 -19.78
C SER A 337 17.56 7.49 -18.92
N ILE A 338 16.29 7.50 -18.52
CA ILE A 338 15.74 8.50 -17.59
C ILE A 338 16.44 8.39 -16.22
N LEU A 339 16.62 7.17 -15.72
CA LEU A 339 17.37 6.94 -14.47
C LEU A 339 18.81 7.47 -14.58
N ALA A 340 19.52 7.17 -15.68
CA ALA A 340 20.87 7.68 -15.92
C ALA A 340 20.92 9.22 -15.98
N TYR A 341 19.90 9.85 -16.57
CA TYR A 341 19.76 11.30 -16.59
C TYR A 341 19.62 11.87 -15.18
N TYR A 342 18.73 11.33 -14.34
CA TYR A 342 18.59 11.79 -12.96
C TYR A 342 19.85 11.59 -12.11
N VAL A 343 20.60 10.51 -12.34
CA VAL A 343 21.89 10.28 -11.66
C VAL A 343 22.93 11.35 -12.01
N THR A 344 22.93 11.82 -13.26
CA THR A 344 23.84 12.87 -13.74
C THR A 344 23.33 14.29 -13.44
N HIS A 345 22.05 14.44 -13.10
CA HIS A 345 21.39 15.71 -12.76
C HIS A 345 20.77 15.69 -11.35
N PRO A 346 21.60 15.56 -10.29
CA PRO A 346 21.11 15.35 -8.92
C PRO A 346 20.22 16.48 -8.39
N GLY A 347 20.40 17.72 -8.87
CA GLY A 347 19.54 18.85 -8.51
C GLY A 347 18.10 18.67 -8.99
N GLN A 348 17.91 18.22 -10.24
CA GLN A 348 16.57 17.95 -10.79
C GLN A 348 15.95 16.71 -10.15
N ALA A 349 16.75 15.65 -9.94
CA ALA A 349 16.31 14.47 -9.22
C ALA A 349 15.83 14.83 -7.80
N GLY A 350 16.56 15.70 -7.10
CA GLY A 350 16.19 16.22 -5.78
C GLY A 350 14.84 16.93 -5.78
N LYS A 351 14.58 17.83 -6.76
CA LYS A 351 13.29 18.52 -6.91
C LYS A 351 12.14 17.54 -7.15
N MET A 352 12.33 16.54 -8.02
CA MET A 352 11.33 15.50 -8.27
C MET A 352 11.06 14.65 -7.03
N MET A 353 12.11 14.27 -6.30
CA MET A 353 11.99 13.51 -5.05
C MET A 353 11.27 14.31 -3.96
N ASP A 354 11.50 15.61 -3.84
CA ASP A 354 10.77 16.48 -2.91
C ASP A 354 9.31 16.70 -3.34
N LEU A 355 9.04 16.78 -4.65
CA LEU A 355 7.68 16.84 -5.18
C LEU A 355 6.91 15.55 -4.83
N ALA A 356 7.55 14.41 -4.98
CA ALA A 356 7.00 13.12 -4.56
C ALA A 356 6.80 13.07 -3.03
N ALA A 357 7.81 13.45 -2.23
CA ALA A 357 7.70 13.44 -0.78
C ALA A 357 6.55 14.31 -0.23
N LYS A 358 6.17 15.40 -0.92
CA LYS A 358 4.99 16.22 -0.55
C LYS A 358 3.68 15.44 -0.64
N ASN A 359 3.56 14.54 -1.61
CA ASN A 359 2.38 13.72 -1.83
C ASN A 359 2.42 12.43 -1.02
N ALA A 360 3.61 11.96 -0.64
CA ALA A 360 3.83 10.63 -0.07
C ALA A 360 3.21 10.45 1.33
N PHE A 361 2.92 11.56 2.01
CA PHE A 361 2.24 11.56 3.31
C PHE A 361 0.73 11.84 3.23
N THR A 362 0.19 11.99 2.03
CA THR A 362 -1.24 12.22 1.79
C THR A 362 -1.90 10.92 1.34
N ILE A 363 -2.77 10.35 2.18
CA ILE A 363 -3.42 9.05 1.91
C ILE A 363 -4.49 9.17 0.81
N ARG A 364 -5.33 10.21 0.89
CA ARG A 364 -6.44 10.44 -0.04
C ARG A 364 -6.09 11.59 -0.98
N PRO A 365 -6.10 11.38 -2.31
CA PRO A 365 -5.87 12.45 -3.27
C PRO A 365 -6.84 13.63 -3.06
N PRO A 366 -6.35 14.88 -2.93
CA PRO A 366 -7.19 16.04 -2.58
C PRO A 366 -8.33 16.33 -3.56
N ALA A 367 -8.16 15.97 -4.83
CA ALA A 367 -9.13 16.23 -5.89
C ALA A 367 -10.37 15.32 -5.86
N MET A 368 -10.33 14.21 -5.10
CA MET A 368 -11.40 13.22 -5.10
C MET A 368 -12.38 13.42 -3.93
N GLY A 369 -13.67 13.51 -4.27
CA GLY A 369 -14.77 13.52 -3.31
C GLY A 369 -15.13 12.15 -2.76
N ASN A 370 -15.85 12.11 -1.64
CA ASN A 370 -16.22 10.87 -0.95
C ASN A 370 -17.71 10.61 -0.79
N TYR A 371 -18.54 11.55 -1.23
CA TYR A 371 -20.00 11.49 -1.03
C TYR A 371 -20.72 11.30 -2.35
N GLU A 372 -21.87 10.65 -2.31
CA GLU A 372 -22.80 10.63 -3.45
C GLU A 372 -23.34 12.04 -3.71
N LYS A 373 -23.60 12.36 -4.99
CA LYS A 373 -24.20 13.64 -5.42
C LYS A 373 -25.52 13.93 -4.70
N SER A 374 -26.31 12.90 -4.38
CA SER A 374 -27.58 12.98 -3.66
C SER A 374 -27.49 13.52 -2.24
N VAL A 375 -26.30 13.50 -1.62
CA VAL A 375 -26.08 14.03 -0.25
C VAL A 375 -26.07 15.56 -0.24
N GLY A 376 -25.93 16.22 -1.40
CA GLY A 376 -25.96 17.69 -1.51
C GLY A 376 -24.68 18.36 -0.99
N LYS A 377 -23.56 17.63 -0.88
CA LYS A 377 -22.25 18.21 -0.57
C LYS A 377 -21.63 18.87 -1.80
N PRO A 378 -20.71 19.85 -1.63
CA PRO A 378 -19.97 20.43 -2.74
C PRO A 378 -19.19 19.38 -3.54
N PHE A 379 -18.92 19.67 -4.82
CA PHE A 379 -18.06 18.85 -5.66
C PHE A 379 -16.69 18.65 -5.01
N GLY A 380 -16.21 17.40 -4.97
CA GLY A 380 -14.92 17.06 -4.38
C GLY A 380 -14.91 17.08 -2.85
N ALA A 381 -16.09 17.18 -2.21
CA ALA A 381 -16.17 17.19 -0.75
C ALA A 381 -15.62 15.90 -0.15
N GLN A 382 -14.67 16.09 0.77
CA GLN A 382 -13.98 15.02 1.46
C GLN A 382 -14.60 14.74 2.82
N THR A 383 -14.69 13.46 3.20
CA THR A 383 -15.18 13.09 4.54
C THR A 383 -14.18 13.46 5.63
N THR A 384 -14.71 13.90 6.77
CA THR A 384 -13.98 14.14 8.02
C THR A 384 -14.32 13.10 9.10
N PHE A 385 -15.26 12.19 8.81
CA PHE A 385 -15.61 11.10 9.72
C PHE A 385 -14.36 10.26 9.99
N PHE A 386 -13.97 10.13 11.26
CA PHE A 386 -12.79 9.40 11.71
C PHE A 386 -11.58 9.58 10.77
N SER A 387 -11.20 10.83 10.47
CA SER A 387 -10.04 11.15 9.61
C SER A 387 -8.89 11.82 10.38
N GLY A 388 -8.86 11.63 11.70
CA GLY A 388 -7.93 12.34 12.57
C GLY A 388 -6.46 11.97 12.34
N TYR A 389 -6.17 10.74 11.95
CA TYR A 389 -4.81 10.30 11.70
C TYR A 389 -4.28 10.86 10.38
N SER A 390 -5.08 10.77 9.31
CA SER A 390 -4.72 11.28 7.99
C SER A 390 -4.56 12.81 8.00
N GLU A 391 -5.43 13.55 8.69
CA GLU A 391 -5.29 15.00 8.85
C GLU A 391 -4.06 15.38 9.70
N LEU A 392 -3.80 14.66 10.80
CA LEU A 392 -2.59 14.88 11.61
C LEU A 392 -1.32 14.62 10.80
N LYS A 393 -1.28 13.52 10.04
CA LYS A 393 -0.16 13.16 9.16
C LYS A 393 0.06 14.23 8.11
N LYS A 394 -0.99 14.68 7.42
CA LYS A 394 -0.93 15.74 6.41
C LYS A 394 -0.43 17.07 6.97
N ALA A 395 -0.79 17.40 8.22
CA ALA A 395 -0.39 18.63 8.88
C ALA A 395 1.06 18.60 9.42
N LEU A 396 1.50 17.46 9.97
CA LEU A 396 2.76 17.37 10.71
C LEU A 396 3.91 16.72 9.93
N ALA A 397 3.63 15.88 8.92
CA ALA A 397 4.69 15.16 8.22
C ALA A 397 5.58 16.13 7.42
N PRO A 398 6.91 16.08 7.61
CA PRO A 398 7.83 16.87 6.81
C PRO A 398 7.76 16.46 5.34
N LYS A 399 7.55 17.44 4.47
CA LYS A 399 7.29 17.24 3.04
C LYS A 399 8.57 17.22 2.20
N THR A 400 9.64 16.63 2.72
CA THR A 400 10.94 16.56 2.04
C THR A 400 11.43 15.12 1.97
N PHE A 401 12.13 14.80 0.89
CA PHE A 401 12.73 13.48 0.72
C PHE A 401 13.83 13.22 1.75
N GLY A 402 14.55 14.27 2.18
CA GLY A 402 15.54 14.18 3.24
C GLY A 402 14.96 13.63 4.56
N PHE A 403 13.72 13.96 4.90
CA PHE A 403 13.05 13.37 6.06
C PHE A 403 12.82 11.87 5.92
N ILE A 404 12.43 11.41 4.72
CA ILE A 404 12.26 9.97 4.44
C ILE A 404 13.57 9.23 4.70
N ILE A 405 14.70 9.76 4.22
CA ILE A 405 16.02 9.17 4.44
C ILE A 405 16.39 9.15 5.93
N ILE A 406 16.19 10.26 6.64
CA ILE A 406 16.46 10.31 8.09
C ILE A 406 15.60 9.30 8.83
N TRP A 407 14.31 9.21 8.53
CA TRP A 407 13.40 8.23 9.12
C TRP A 407 13.86 6.80 8.85
N MET A 408 14.24 6.47 7.61
CA MET A 408 14.77 5.15 7.26
C MET A 408 16.05 4.83 8.05
N LEU A 409 16.99 5.78 8.15
CA LEU A 409 18.25 5.60 8.88
C LEU A 409 18.02 5.40 10.38
N VAL A 410 17.17 6.22 11.00
CA VAL A 410 16.84 6.13 12.42
C VAL A 410 16.20 4.77 12.74
N VAL A 411 15.16 4.39 11.99
CA VAL A 411 14.46 3.12 12.22
C VAL A 411 15.38 1.93 11.93
N THR A 412 16.19 1.98 10.86
CA THR A 412 17.21 0.95 10.58
C THR A 412 18.19 0.82 11.73
N GLY A 413 18.73 1.93 12.23
CA GLY A 413 19.64 1.96 13.37
C GLY A 413 19.03 1.36 14.65
N MET A 414 17.76 1.65 14.92
CA MET A 414 17.02 1.08 16.06
C MET A 414 16.95 -0.45 16.01
N TYR A 415 16.73 -1.05 14.83
CA TYR A 415 16.65 -2.50 14.67
C TYR A 415 18.01 -3.18 14.38
N ALA A 416 19.02 -2.43 13.93
CA ALA A 416 20.37 -2.94 13.64
C ALA A 416 21.05 -3.51 14.88
N ALA A 417 20.91 -2.87 16.05
CA ALA A 417 21.45 -3.38 17.30
C ALA A 417 20.86 -4.74 17.67
N HIS A 418 19.53 -4.90 17.53
CA HIS A 418 18.85 -6.17 17.77
C HIS A 418 19.28 -7.25 16.78
N PHE A 419 19.44 -6.88 15.50
CA PHE A 419 19.93 -7.79 14.47
C PHE A 419 21.36 -8.27 14.78
N ALA A 420 22.29 -7.36 15.10
CA ALA A 420 23.67 -7.70 15.46
C ALA A 420 23.75 -8.62 16.69
N ALA A 421 22.94 -8.34 17.72
CA ALA A 421 22.82 -9.21 18.90
C ALA A 421 22.30 -10.61 18.52
N SER A 422 21.31 -10.69 17.63
CA SER A 422 20.74 -11.95 17.15
C SER A 422 21.74 -12.77 16.34
N VAL A 423 22.54 -12.12 15.48
CA VAL A 423 23.64 -12.75 14.75
C VAL A 423 24.68 -13.33 15.71
N LYS A 424 25.11 -12.56 16.72
CA LYS A 424 26.07 -13.01 17.74
C LYS A 424 25.52 -14.20 18.54
N ALA A 425 24.23 -14.19 18.85
CA ALA A 425 23.54 -15.27 19.55
C ALA A 425 23.18 -16.48 18.65
N ARG A 426 23.45 -16.41 17.34
CA ARG A 426 23.00 -17.39 16.33
C ARG A 426 21.48 -17.64 16.37
N ASP A 427 20.71 -16.63 16.77
CA ASP A 427 19.25 -16.65 16.77
C ASP A 427 18.72 -16.22 15.39
N VAL A 428 18.51 -17.20 14.53
CA VAL A 428 18.00 -16.99 13.17
C VAL A 428 16.63 -16.33 13.16
N ARG A 429 15.78 -16.55 14.18
CA ARG A 429 14.47 -15.89 14.24
C ARG A 429 14.62 -14.41 14.55
N GLY A 430 15.45 -14.07 15.53
CA GLY A 430 15.82 -12.68 15.83
C GLY A 430 16.31 -11.91 14.60
N MET A 431 17.05 -12.58 13.72
CA MET A 431 17.57 -11.99 12.49
C MET A 431 16.50 -11.59 11.46
N ILE A 432 15.27 -12.12 11.53
CA ILE A 432 14.20 -11.82 10.56
C ILE A 432 13.76 -10.35 10.61
N ARG A 433 13.78 -9.75 11.81
CA ARG A 433 13.06 -8.53 12.10
C ARG A 433 13.55 -7.33 11.28
N LEU A 434 14.86 -7.11 11.22
CA LEU A 434 15.44 -6.00 10.47
C LEU A 434 15.21 -6.15 8.95
N PRO A 435 15.50 -7.29 8.31
CA PRO A 435 15.16 -7.53 6.91
C PRO A 435 13.69 -7.29 6.59
N LEU A 436 12.77 -7.67 7.47
CA LEU A 436 11.34 -7.42 7.28
C LEU A 436 10.98 -5.92 7.36
N ILE A 437 11.59 -5.16 8.27
CA ILE A 437 11.41 -3.69 8.34
C ILE A 437 11.96 -3.03 7.08
N LEU A 438 13.17 -3.40 6.66
CA LEU A 438 13.81 -2.89 5.45
C LEU A 438 13.01 -3.27 4.19
N MET A 439 12.45 -4.48 4.13
CA MET A 439 11.57 -4.92 3.05
C MET A 439 10.41 -3.94 2.86
N LEU A 440 9.70 -3.58 3.94
CA LEU A 440 8.60 -2.62 3.89
C LEU A 440 9.06 -1.22 3.44
N MET A 441 10.20 -0.73 3.96
CA MET A 441 10.74 0.55 3.55
C MET A 441 11.11 0.58 2.07
N PHE A 442 11.80 -0.46 1.56
CA PHE A 442 12.18 -0.55 0.15
C PHE A 442 10.96 -0.74 -0.75
N MET A 443 9.94 -1.47 -0.32
CA MET A 443 8.67 -1.56 -1.05
C MET A 443 8.02 -0.18 -1.17
N GLY A 444 7.90 0.57 -0.08
CA GLY A 444 7.39 1.94 -0.11
C GLY A 444 8.20 2.85 -1.03
N LEU A 445 9.52 2.82 -0.89
CA LEU A 445 10.44 3.62 -1.70
C LEU A 445 10.39 3.25 -3.18
N SER A 446 10.16 1.97 -3.51
CA SER A 446 9.98 1.53 -4.90
C SER A 446 8.75 2.18 -5.55
N GLY A 447 7.68 2.43 -4.79
CA GLY A 447 6.51 3.16 -5.28
C GLY A 447 6.84 4.59 -5.73
N ILE A 448 7.65 5.30 -4.93
CA ILE A 448 8.15 6.66 -5.26
C ILE A 448 9.07 6.63 -6.50
N PHE A 449 9.99 5.67 -6.60
CA PHE A 449 10.90 5.63 -7.75
C PHE A 449 10.18 5.24 -9.04
N VAL A 450 9.26 4.28 -8.98
CA VAL A 450 8.46 3.88 -10.15
C VAL A 450 7.56 5.03 -10.61
N SER A 451 7.00 5.84 -9.70
CA SER A 451 6.19 7.01 -10.08
C SER A 451 7.03 8.07 -10.78
N ILE A 452 8.14 8.51 -10.17
CA ILE A 452 8.98 9.57 -10.73
C ILE A 452 9.60 9.17 -12.08
N ILE A 453 10.23 7.99 -12.13
CA ILE A 453 10.95 7.54 -13.33
C ILE A 453 9.97 7.05 -14.40
N GLY A 454 8.86 6.45 -13.98
CA GLY A 454 7.89 5.83 -14.87
C GLY A 454 6.80 6.77 -15.37
N ALA A 455 6.44 7.83 -14.65
CA ALA A 455 5.30 8.69 -15.00
C ALA A 455 5.50 10.18 -14.66
N GLY A 456 6.68 10.61 -14.17
CA GLY A 456 6.90 12.00 -13.80
C GLY A 456 6.07 12.41 -12.57
N ASP A 457 5.41 13.57 -12.63
CA ASP A 457 4.53 14.07 -11.56
C ASP A 457 3.04 13.72 -11.71
N ALA A 458 2.67 13.00 -12.77
CA ALA A 458 1.28 12.61 -13.00
C ALA A 458 0.81 11.61 -11.92
N ASP A 459 -0.35 11.89 -11.30
CA ASP A 459 -1.01 11.04 -10.30
C ASP A 459 -0.13 10.57 -9.11
N LEU A 460 0.86 11.37 -8.70
CA LEU A 460 1.82 11.04 -7.63
C LEU A 460 1.16 10.53 -6.35
N SER A 461 0.11 11.20 -5.85
CA SER A 461 -0.55 10.81 -4.58
C SER A 461 -1.10 9.38 -4.60
N LYS A 462 -1.53 8.88 -5.76
CA LYS A 462 -2.03 7.50 -5.90
C LYS A 462 -0.87 6.51 -6.01
N HIS A 463 0.18 6.88 -6.73
CA HIS A 463 1.36 6.03 -6.91
C HIS A 463 2.21 5.89 -5.63
N GLU A 464 2.09 6.84 -4.71
CA GLU A 464 2.81 6.86 -3.43
C GLU A 464 2.02 6.22 -2.27
N PHE A 465 0.82 5.70 -2.53
CA PHE A 465 0.03 5.01 -1.52
C PHE A 465 0.81 3.85 -0.87
N LEU A 466 1.61 3.10 -1.64
CA LEU A 466 2.45 2.04 -1.08
C LEU A 466 3.48 2.57 -0.08
N PHE A 467 4.08 3.73 -0.35
CA PHE A 467 4.97 4.40 0.59
C PHE A 467 4.23 4.83 1.85
N THR A 468 3.09 5.50 1.68
CA THR A 468 2.30 6.04 2.80
C THR A 468 1.89 4.92 3.76
N ALA A 469 1.45 3.79 3.22
CA ALA A 469 1.08 2.60 3.95
C ALA A 469 2.28 1.93 4.65
N ALA A 470 3.41 1.76 3.94
CA ALA A 470 4.61 1.18 4.52
C ALA A 470 5.18 2.04 5.66
N PHE A 471 5.21 3.36 5.48
CA PHE A 471 5.63 4.33 6.50
C PHE A 471 4.78 4.18 7.77
N ASP A 472 3.46 4.07 7.62
CA ASP A 472 2.51 3.96 8.74
C ASP A 472 2.70 2.66 9.52
N LEU A 473 2.84 1.53 8.83
CA LEU A 473 3.05 0.23 9.45
C LEU A 473 4.40 0.13 10.18
N VAL A 474 5.48 0.60 9.54
CA VAL A 474 6.82 0.60 10.13
C VAL A 474 6.88 1.55 11.33
N THR A 475 6.28 2.74 11.21
CA THR A 475 6.24 3.73 12.30
C THR A 475 5.43 3.22 13.47
N LEU A 476 4.24 2.64 13.25
CA LEU A 476 3.43 2.05 14.32
C LEU A 476 4.18 0.90 15.01
N THR A 477 4.92 0.08 14.26
CA THR A 477 5.76 -0.98 14.82
C THR A 477 6.87 -0.39 15.71
N ALA A 478 7.61 0.60 15.22
CA ALA A 478 8.68 1.26 15.98
C ALA A 478 8.15 1.94 17.26
N VAL A 479 7.01 2.62 17.18
CA VAL A 479 6.34 3.25 18.33
C VAL A 479 5.87 2.19 19.33
N SER A 480 5.24 1.11 18.86
CA SER A 480 4.81 -0.02 19.70
C SER A 480 5.99 -0.62 20.48
N ASP A 481 7.13 -0.81 19.82
CA ASP A 481 8.34 -1.33 20.46
C ASP A 481 8.98 -0.36 21.45
N ALA A 482 8.92 0.95 21.16
CA ALA A 482 9.37 2.00 22.07
C ALA A 482 8.53 2.03 23.36
N ILE A 483 7.20 1.93 23.24
CA ILE A 483 6.26 1.89 24.39
C ILE A 483 6.62 0.75 25.34
N CYS A 484 7.04 -0.39 24.81
CA CYS A 484 7.37 -1.59 25.59
C CYS A 484 8.82 -1.67 26.07
N ARG A 485 9.70 -0.71 25.73
CA ARG A 485 11.17 -0.80 25.91
C ARG A 485 11.78 -2.07 25.30
N ASN A 486 11.11 -2.68 24.33
CA ASN A 486 11.54 -3.92 23.66
C ASN A 486 12.56 -3.69 22.54
N LEU A 487 12.89 -2.42 22.26
CA LEU A 487 13.93 -2.04 21.30
C LEU A 487 15.31 -2.62 21.65
N TRP A 488 15.60 -2.79 22.95
CA TRP A 488 16.93 -3.15 23.45
C TRP A 488 16.99 -4.48 24.22
N GLN A 489 15.85 -5.17 24.40
CA GLN A 489 15.84 -6.42 25.17
C GLN A 489 16.09 -7.62 24.26
N SER A 490 17.36 -8.00 24.15
CA SER A 490 17.80 -9.35 23.78
C SER A 490 17.57 -10.29 24.97
N LYS A 491 16.32 -10.69 25.22
CA LYS A 491 16.08 -11.88 26.05
C LYS A 491 15.69 -13.03 25.13
N PRO A 492 16.61 -14.00 24.92
CA PRO A 492 16.21 -15.33 24.52
C PRO A 492 15.13 -15.78 25.50
N ALA A 493 14.06 -16.41 25.01
CA ALA A 493 13.16 -17.11 25.89
C ALA A 493 14.01 -18.10 26.71
N ALA A 494 14.19 -17.81 28.00
CA ALA A 494 14.71 -18.80 28.92
C ALA A 494 13.77 -20.00 28.78
N HIS A 495 14.33 -21.13 28.34
CA HIS A 495 13.67 -22.40 28.45
C HIS A 495 13.34 -22.58 29.93
N ASP A 496 12.06 -22.56 30.26
CA ASP A 496 11.58 -22.90 31.59
C ASP A 496 11.84 -24.40 31.78
N GLN A 497 13.08 -24.74 32.15
CA GLN A 497 13.44 -26.04 32.67
C GLN A 497 13.03 -26.05 34.14
N SER A 498 11.73 -26.23 34.38
CA SER A 498 11.23 -26.44 35.75
C SER A 498 9.93 -27.24 35.80
N VAL A 499 9.64 -28.11 34.82
CA VAL A 499 8.57 -29.13 34.95
C VAL A 499 8.96 -30.41 34.22
N THR A 500 9.88 -31.19 34.79
CA THR A 500 10.02 -32.65 34.63
C THR A 500 11.11 -33.11 35.59
N ALA A 501 10.83 -33.01 36.87
CA ALA A 501 11.55 -33.71 37.93
C ALA A 501 10.58 -33.86 39.10
N GLN A 502 9.53 -34.66 38.91
CA GLN A 502 8.81 -35.43 39.94
C GLN A 502 7.62 -36.14 39.29
N SER A 503 7.52 -37.43 39.63
CA SER A 503 6.58 -38.49 39.19
C SER A 503 6.66 -38.95 37.75
#